data_AF-A0A968V9Z9-F1
#
_entry.id   AF-A0A968V9Z9-F1
#
_cell.length_a   1.000
_cell.length_b   1.000
_cell.length_c   1.000
_cell.angle_alpha   90.00
_cell.angle_beta   90.00
_cell.angle_gamma   90.00
#
_symmetry.space_group_name_H-M   'P 1'
#
loop_
_entity.id
_entity.type
_entity.pdbx_description
1 polymer ?
#
loop_
_entity_poly.entity_id
_entity_poly.type
_entity_poly.pdbx_seq_one_letter_code
_entity_poly.pdbx_strand_id
1 'polypeptide(L)' 'MKIAYLQCPTGIAGDMCLGALVDMGVPLEYLQQQLATLGLEPEYRLWAEAVRRNGQAATKVHVDLLWEAAPTTPR' A
#
# COMPACT_ATOMS: atom_id res chain seq x y z
N MET A 1 25.08 4.41 1.72
CA MET A 1 24.12 3.33 2.05
C MET A 1 22.88 3.99 2.63
N LYS A 2 21.70 3.80 2.04
CA LYS A 2 20.43 4.37 2.55
C LYS A 2 19.70 3.28 3.30
N ILE A 3 19.27 3.56 4.54
CA ILE A 3 18.61 2.58 5.42
C ILE A 3 17.23 3.14 5.77
N ALA A 4 16.19 2.32 5.62
CA ALA A 4 14.85 2.61 6.12
C ALA A 4 14.68 1.94 7.49
N TYR A 5 14.26 2.71 8.50
CA TYR A 5 14.01 2.20 9.85
C TYR A 5 12.50 2.24 10.13
N LEU A 6 11.90 1.08 10.38
CA LEU A 6 10.48 0.96 10.71
C LEU A 6 10.33 0.71 12.21
N GLN A 7 9.82 1.71 12.93
CA GLN A 7 9.44 1.58 14.33
C GLN A 7 7.93 1.40 14.44
N CYS A 8 7.46 0.16 14.34
CA CYS A 8 6.04 -0.19 14.32
C CYS A 8 5.71 -1.17 15.45
N PRO A 9 5.67 -0.73 16.72
CA PRO A 9 5.51 -1.62 17.88
C PRO A 9 4.18 -2.40 17.87
N THR A 10 3.15 -1.87 17.21
CA THR A 10 1.84 -2.50 17.05
C THR A 10 1.60 -3.03 15.63
N GLY A 11 2.65 -3.14 14.81
CA GLY A 11 2.55 -3.42 13.38
C GLY A 11 2.23 -2.18 12.53
N ILE A 12 2.27 -2.35 11.22
CA ILE A 12 1.89 -1.36 10.21
C ILE A 12 0.98 -2.05 9.19
N ALA A 13 -0.08 -1.38 8.77
CA ALA A 13 -0.95 -1.89 7.71
C ALA A 13 -0.18 -1.95 6.38
N GLY A 14 -0.48 -2.96 5.55
CA GLY A 14 0.25 -3.19 4.29
C GLY A 14 0.18 -2.01 3.33
N ASP A 15 -1.00 -1.42 3.17
CA ASP A 15 -1.23 -0.21 2.36
C ASP A 15 -0.47 1.01 2.90
N MET A 16 -0.39 1.18 4.22
CA MET A 16 0.41 2.23 4.85
C MET A 16 1.91 2.03 4.63
N CYS A 17 2.40 0.79 4.68
CA CYS A 17 3.80 0.47 4.38
C CYS A 17 4.15 0.75 2.92
N LEU A 18 3.29 0.33 1.98
CA LEU A 18 3.45 0.64 0.55
C LEU A 18 3.42 2.15 0.31
N GLY A 19 2.51 2.87 0.95
CA GLY A 19 2.44 4.33 0.88
C GLY A 19 3.74 5.00 1.32
N ALA A 20 4.33 4.56 2.43
CA ALA A 20 5.61 5.07 2.90
C ALA A 20 6.76 4.82 1.91
N LEU A 21 6.80 3.64 1.26
CA LEU A 21 7.80 3.34 0.23
C LEU A 21 7.66 4.25 -0.99
N VAL A 22 6.43 4.48 -1.46
CA VAL A 22 6.17 5.39 -2.58
C VAL A 22 6.58 6.82 -2.22
N ASP A 23 6.26 7.27 -1.01
CA ASP A 23 6.64 8.59 -0.50
C ASP A 23 8.17 8.77 -0.41
N MET A 24 8.90 7.68 -0.11
CA MET A 24 10.37 7.64 -0.14
C MET A 24 10.98 7.61 -1.55
N GLY A 25 10.14 7.61 -2.59
CA GLY A 25 10.54 7.67 -4.00
C GLY A 25 10.59 6.34 -4.73
N VAL A 26 10.02 5.26 -4.16
CA VAL A 26 9.86 4.00 -4.87
C VAL A 26 8.72 4.14 -5.90
N PRO A 27 8.95 3.86 -7.20
CA PRO A 27 7.88 3.94 -8.20
C PRO A 27 6.75 2.95 -7.90
N LEU A 28 5.50 3.37 -8.09
CA LEU A 28 4.34 2.50 -7.88
C LEU A 28 4.36 1.31 -8.86
N GLU A 29 4.80 1.55 -10.08
CA GLU A 29 4.92 0.54 -11.14
C GLU A 29 5.88 -0.57 -10.74
N TYR A 30 6.96 -0.24 -10.02
CA TYR A 30 7.89 -1.22 -9.49
C TYR A 30 7.19 -2.14 -8.47
N LEU A 31 6.39 -1.58 -7.56
CA LEU A 31 5.62 -2.37 -6.59
C LEU A 31 4.60 -3.28 -7.29
N GLN A 32 3.89 -2.76 -8.30
CA GLN A 32 2.96 -3.54 -9.12
C GLN A 32 3.67 -4.72 -9.80
N GLN A 33 4.82 -4.49 -10.44
CA GLN A 33 5.61 -5.55 -11.08
C GLN A 33 6.12 -6.60 -10.10
N GLN A 34 6.54 -6.22 -8.90
CA GLN A 34 6.99 -7.19 -7.90
C GLN A 34 5.83 -8.01 -7.34
N LEU A 35 4.67 -7.39 -7.08
CA LEU A 35 3.48 -8.11 -6.62
C LEU A 35 2.89 -9.03 -7.70
N ALA A 36 3.04 -8.65 -8.97
CA ALA A 36 2.64 -9.49 -10.11
C ALA A 36 3.31 -10.87 -10.11
N THR A 37 4.54 -10.97 -9.58
CA THR A 37 5.26 -12.24 -9.47
C THR A 37 4.56 -13.26 -8.57
N LEU A 38 3.61 -12.83 -7.74
CA LEU A 38 2.78 -13.69 -6.89
C LEU A 38 1.59 -14.30 -7.65
N GLY A 39 1.33 -13.90 -8.89
CA GLY A 39 0.21 -14.39 -9.70
C GLY A 39 -1.16 -13.78 -9.35
N LEU A 40 -1.16 -12.67 -8.61
CA LEU A 40 -2.36 -12.03 -8.06
C LEU A 40 -2.88 -10.84 -8.91
N GLU A 41 -2.23 -10.53 -10.03
CA GLU A 41 -2.61 -9.40 -10.92
C GLU A 41 -4.10 -9.29 -11.26
N PRO A 42 -4.85 -10.38 -11.56
CA PRO A 42 -6.26 -10.24 -11.92
C PRO A 42 -7.18 -9.99 -10.71
N GLU A 43 -6.68 -10.09 -9.48
CA GLU A 43 -7.51 -10.06 -8.27
C GLU A 43 -7.64 -8.66 -7.65
N TYR A 44 -6.68 -7.77 -7.90
CA TYR A 44 -6.64 -6.45 -7.28
C TYR A 44 -6.17 -5.35 -8.24
N ARG A 45 -6.51 -4.11 -7.90
CA ARG A 45 -5.95 -2.91 -8.50
C ARG A 45 -5.24 -2.09 -7.43
N LEU A 46 -4.00 -1.73 -7.73
CA LEU A 46 -3.16 -0.89 -6.87
C LEU A 46 -3.03 0.50 -7.48
N TRP A 47 -3.35 1.52 -6.70
CA TRP A 47 -3.16 2.93 -7.09
C TRP A 47 -2.76 3.76 -5.88
N ALA A 48 -2.20 4.94 -6.12
CA ALA A 48 -1.74 5.83 -5.07
C ALA A 48 -2.23 7.26 -5.29
N GLU A 49 -2.47 7.97 -4.20
CA GLU A 49 -2.80 9.40 -4.21
C GLU A 49 -2.07 10.13 -3.08
N ALA A 50 -1.78 11.40 -3.31
CA ALA A 50 -1.32 12.29 -2.24
C ALA A 50 -2.51 12.64 -1.35
N VAL A 51 -2.38 12.37 -0.05
CA VAL A 51 -3.40 12.68 0.95
C VAL A 51 -2.88 13.67 1.97
N ARG A 52 -3.80 14.43 2.55
CA ARG A 52 -3.51 15.25 3.73
C ARG A 52 -4.46 14.87 4.86
N ARG A 53 -3.92 14.33 5.95
CA ARG A 53 -4.70 13.90 7.13
C ARG A 53 -4.14 14.58 8.38
N ASN A 54 -5.01 15.23 9.15
CA ASN A 54 -4.62 15.95 10.38
C ASN A 54 -3.40 16.89 10.19
N GLY A 55 -3.34 17.57 9.03
CA GLY A 55 -2.24 18.49 8.69
C GLY A 55 -0.97 17.83 8.11
N GLN A 56 -0.88 16.51 8.12
CA GLN A 56 0.27 15.76 7.60
C GLN A 56 0.03 15.35 6.15
N ALA A 57 1.00 15.62 5.28
CA ALA A 57 0.99 15.11 3.91
C ALA A 57 1.61 13.72 3.88
N ALA A 58 1.00 12.80 3.13
CA ALA A 58 1.52 11.46 2.92
C ALA A 58 1.01 10.92 1.58
N THR A 59 1.64 9.87 1.09
CA THR A 59 1.10 9.06 -0.02
C THR A 59 0.24 7.93 0.55
N LYS A 60 -1.04 7.86 0.15
CA LYS A 60 -1.91 6.71 0.44
C LYS A 60 -1.92 5.78 -0.75
N VAL A 61 -1.56 4.52 -0.52
CA VAL A 61 -1.79 3.44 -1.46
C VAL A 61 -3.15 2.81 -1.17
N HIS A 62 -3.90 2.52 -2.22
CA HIS A 62 -5.17 1.82 -2.16
C HIS A 62 -5.05 0.48 -2.87
N VAL A 63 -5.74 -0.51 -2.32
CA VAL A 63 -5.83 -1.86 -2.86
C VAL A 63 -7.31 -2.16 -3.03
N ASP A 64 -7.79 -2.05 -4.27
CA ASP A 64 -9.17 -2.36 -4.60
C ASP A 64 -9.23 -3.80 -5.07
N LEU A 65 -10.11 -4.61 -4.47
CA LEU A 65 -10.37 -5.96 -4.96
C LEU A 65 -11.25 -5.87 -6.22
N LEU A 66 -10.84 -6.59 -7.27
CA LEU A 66 -11.56 -6.64 -8.55
C LEU A 66 -12.69 -7.67 -8.56
N TRP A 67 -12.81 -8.42 -7.47
CA TRP A 67 -13.91 -9.35 -7.22
C TRP A 67 -14.67 -8.91 -5.97
N GLU A 68 -15.93 -9.32 -5.89
CA GLU A 68 -16.81 -8.98 -4.78
C GLU A 68 -16.40 -9.79 -3.54
N ALA A 69 -15.60 -9.18 -2.67
CA ALA A 69 -15.31 -9.75 -1.37
C ALA A 69 -16.61 -9.86 -0.56
N ALA A 70 -16.95 -11.07 -0.11
CA ALA A 70 -18.05 -11.29 0.80
C ALA A 70 -17.93 -10.31 1.99
N PRO A 71 -19.04 -9.69 2.46
CA PRO A 71 -18.98 -8.67 3.49
C PRO A 71 -18.26 -9.23 4.71
N THR A 72 -17.11 -8.66 5.05
CA THR A 72 -16.39 -8.98 6.29
C THR A 72 -17.21 -8.43 7.44
N THR A 73 -18.08 -9.26 8.00
CA THR A 73 -18.79 -8.95 9.24
C THR A 73 -17.75 -8.68 10.32
N PRO A 74 -17.74 -7.49 10.96
CA PRO A 74 -16.87 -7.27 12.11
C PRO A 74 -17.30 -8.24 13.22
N ARG A 75 -16.37 -9.06 13.70
CA ARG A 75 -16.52 -9.83 14.95
C ARG A 75 -16.41 -8.91 16.16
#